data_AF-A0A1E5W430-F1
#
_entry.id   AF-A0A1E5W430-F1
#
_cell.length_a   1.000
_cell.length_b   1.000
_cell.length_c   1.000
_cell.angle_alpha   90.00
_cell.angle_beta   90.00
_cell.angle_gamma   90.00
#
_symmetry.space_group_name_H-M   'P 1'
#
loop_
_entity.id
_entity.type
_entity.pdbx_description
1 polymer ?
#
loop_
_entity_poly.entity_id
_entity_poly.type
_entity_poly.pdbx_seq_one_letter_code
_entity_poly.pdbx_strand_id
1 'polypeptide(L)'
;MDGAMCTRWWRVALIAGLLGLIQPSSSRGDIPDPRPCPDDADHAAAALLSIKAELNDPNDALRDWKADGPCPCPCNWKAVACFYITYDGGFVLHFHVAQLHLASLGLSGTLSPRIGNLTTLQMVHLQGNNISGPIPDSIGSLRMLRELDMSNNSLNGSIPSSLGNLKRLHYLKLNNNSLSGVIPDSLGTIDYLKILPPNSNSDGSTSALTPAGKLTSTVYLACDLSTFVSVRFTEIAPAADCTTKDG
;
A
#
# COMPACT_ATOMS: atom_id res chain seq x y z
N MET A 1 8.47 16.83 18.02
CA MET A 1 7.63 15.66 17.69
C MET A 1 8.60 14.50 17.53
N ASP A 2 8.80 13.78 18.63
CA ASP A 2 10.00 12.99 18.87
C ASP A 2 9.93 11.60 18.22
N GLY A 3 10.94 11.28 17.40
CA GLY A 3 11.14 9.99 16.72
C GLY A 3 11.54 8.83 17.64
N ALA A 4 10.91 8.68 18.80
CA ALA A 4 11.30 7.72 19.85
C ALA A 4 10.17 6.77 20.28
N MET A 5 9.20 6.48 19.41
CA MET A 5 8.01 5.71 19.80
C MET A 5 8.15 4.18 19.65
N CYS A 6 9.07 3.67 18.81
CA CYS A 6 9.40 2.24 18.81
C CYS A 6 10.40 1.83 19.91
N THR A 7 11.02 2.78 20.62
CA THR A 7 12.20 2.52 21.45
C THR A 7 11.97 2.61 22.96
N ARG A 8 10.78 2.34 23.51
CA ARG A 8 10.60 2.40 24.98
C ARG A 8 10.64 1.06 25.73
N TRP A 9 10.92 -0.06 25.07
CA TRP A 9 11.14 -1.33 25.78
C TRP A 9 12.55 -1.46 26.37
N TRP A 10 13.58 -0.91 25.72
CA TRP A 10 14.95 -0.97 26.26
C TRP A 10 15.11 -0.13 27.55
N ARG A 11 14.46 1.03 27.64
CA ARG A 11 14.51 1.87 28.86
C ARG A 11 13.76 1.27 30.04
N VAL A 12 12.62 0.63 29.80
CA VAL A 12 11.84 -0.05 30.86
C VAL A 12 12.62 -1.27 31.39
N ALA A 13 13.29 -2.03 30.51
CA ALA A 13 14.15 -3.14 30.92
C ALA A 13 15.39 -2.68 31.70
N LEU A 14 16.01 -1.55 31.32
CA LEU A 14 17.16 -0.99 32.03
C LEU A 14 16.80 -0.53 33.44
N ILE A 15 15.63 0.10 33.60
CA ILE A 15 15.13 0.57 34.90
C ILE A 15 14.69 -0.61 35.77
N ALA A 16 14.02 -1.62 35.21
CA ALA A 16 13.65 -2.84 35.96
C ALA A 16 14.87 -3.65 36.43
N GLY A 17 15.94 -3.67 35.64
CA GLY A 17 17.24 -4.26 36.02
C GLY A 17 17.98 -3.48 37.11
N LEU A 18 17.92 -2.14 37.08
CA LEU A 18 18.51 -1.28 38.12
C LEU A 18 17.71 -1.28 39.44
N LEU A 19 16.40 -1.57 39.41
CA LEU A 19 15.52 -1.61 40.58
C LEU A 19 15.43 -3.01 41.24
N GLY A 20 16.13 -4.02 40.71
CA GLY A 20 16.19 -5.36 41.33
C GLY A 20 14.87 -6.13 41.32
N LEU A 21 13.91 -5.77 40.46
CA LEU A 21 12.58 -6.40 40.39
C LEU A 21 12.57 -7.72 39.60
N ILE A 22 13.72 -8.18 39.09
CA ILE A 22 13.90 -9.47 38.41
C ILE A 22 15.11 -10.17 39.04
N GLN A 23 14.91 -11.33 39.67
CA GLN A 23 16.02 -12.16 40.18
C GLN A 23 16.53 -13.10 39.08
N PRO A 24 17.87 -13.32 38.98
CA PRO A 24 18.41 -14.24 38.00
C PRO A 24 18.17 -15.69 38.45
N SER A 25 17.37 -16.45 37.69
CA SER A 25 17.32 -17.89 37.86
C SER A 25 18.60 -18.52 37.33
N SER A 26 19.31 -19.21 38.22
CA SER A 26 20.53 -19.97 37.96
C SER A 26 20.28 -21.16 37.02
N SER A 27 20.73 -21.06 35.78
CA SER A 27 21.40 -22.18 35.09
C SER A 27 22.30 -21.66 33.97
N ARG A 28 23.53 -22.14 34.03
CA ARG A 28 24.70 -21.88 33.21
C ARG A 28 24.40 -21.93 31.69
N GLY A 29 24.65 -20.82 31.00
CA GLY A 29 25.11 -20.84 29.62
C GLY A 29 24.15 -20.47 28.50
N ASP A 30 23.25 -19.49 28.69
CA ASP A 30 22.72 -18.69 27.58
C ASP A 30 22.47 -17.27 28.12
N ILE A 31 23.16 -16.27 27.55
CA ILE A 31 22.72 -14.88 27.67
C ILE A 31 21.32 -14.87 27.06
N PRO A 32 20.27 -14.35 27.72
CA PRO A 32 18.96 -14.25 27.09
C PRO A 32 19.15 -13.44 25.81
N ASP A 33 18.95 -14.10 24.68
CA ASP A 33 18.91 -13.51 23.35
C ASP A 33 18.16 -12.17 23.46
N PRO A 34 18.72 -11.03 23.00
CA PRO A 34 18.02 -9.75 23.04
C PRO A 34 16.68 -9.95 22.35
N ARG A 35 15.62 -10.01 23.17
CA ARG A 35 14.26 -10.44 22.82
C ARG A 35 13.96 -10.28 21.32
N PRO A 36 13.58 -11.37 20.62
CA PRO A 36 13.22 -11.30 19.21
C PRO A 36 12.20 -10.18 19.05
N CYS A 37 12.36 -9.41 17.98
CA CYS A 37 11.44 -8.34 17.64
C CYS A 37 10.01 -8.91 17.72
N PRO A 38 9.00 -8.15 18.20
CA PRO A 38 7.62 -8.61 18.09
C PRO A 38 7.40 -9.06 16.65
N ASP A 39 6.92 -10.29 16.44
CA ASP A 39 6.97 -10.99 15.14
C ASP A 39 6.47 -10.13 13.96
N ASP A 40 5.61 -9.13 14.20
CA ASP A 40 5.07 -8.22 13.18
C ASP A 40 6.03 -7.12 12.70
N ALA A 41 7.03 -6.71 13.50
CA ALA A 41 7.93 -5.59 13.20
C ALA A 41 8.96 -5.94 12.12
N ASP A 42 9.48 -7.16 12.14
CA ASP A 42 10.52 -7.62 11.21
C ASP A 42 9.99 -7.84 9.79
N HIS A 43 8.76 -8.35 9.67
CA HIS A 43 8.16 -8.64 8.37
C HIS A 43 7.87 -7.37 7.57
N ALA A 44 7.40 -6.31 8.23
CA ALA A 44 7.09 -5.05 7.56
C ALA A 44 8.36 -4.34 7.09
N ALA A 45 9.40 -4.28 7.93
CA ALA A 45 10.69 -3.71 7.55
C ALA A 45 11.32 -4.46 6.37
N ALA A 46 11.33 -5.80 6.40
CA ALA A 46 11.86 -6.62 5.33
C ALA A 46 11.11 -6.41 4.01
N ALA A 47 9.77 -6.33 4.06
CA ALA A 47 8.95 -6.05 2.88
C ALA A 47 9.27 -4.67 2.27
N LEU A 48 9.36 -3.63 3.10
CA LEU A 48 9.69 -2.28 2.66
C LEU A 48 11.12 -2.15 2.11
N LEU A 49 12.09 -2.82 2.72
CA LEU A 49 13.46 -2.87 2.20
C LEU A 49 13.54 -3.60 0.86
N SER A 50 12.73 -4.65 0.67
CA SER A 50 12.62 -5.30 -0.64
C SER A 50 11.95 -4.41 -1.67
N ILE A 51 10.96 -3.59 -1.29
CA ILE A 51 10.41 -2.58 -2.20
C ILE A 51 11.49 -1.57 -2.58
N LYS A 52 12.23 -1.04 -1.60
CA LYS A 52 13.35 -0.11 -1.86
C LYS A 52 14.40 -0.72 -2.79
N ALA A 53 14.71 -2.01 -2.67
CA ALA A 53 15.70 -2.67 -3.52
C ALA A 53 15.28 -2.77 -5.00
N GLU A 54 13.97 -2.80 -5.30
CA GLU A 54 13.44 -2.84 -6.67
C GLU A 54 13.25 -1.43 -7.28
N LEU A 55 13.34 -0.39 -6.46
CA LEU A 55 13.15 0.99 -6.86
C LEU A 55 14.49 1.67 -7.12
N ASN A 56 14.56 2.41 -8.21
CA ASN A 56 15.60 3.40 -8.43
C ASN A 56 15.15 4.74 -7.84
N ASP A 57 15.95 5.27 -6.92
CA ASP A 57 15.67 6.47 -6.13
C ASP A 57 16.76 7.52 -6.35
N PRO A 58 16.72 8.26 -7.49
CA PRO A 58 17.77 9.20 -7.86
C PRO A 58 17.85 10.42 -6.93
N ASN A 59 16.79 10.68 -6.16
CA ASN A 59 16.68 11.83 -5.27
C ASN A 59 17.00 11.49 -3.81
N ASP A 60 17.41 10.25 -3.52
CA ASP A 60 17.67 9.75 -2.16
C ASP A 60 16.45 9.98 -1.23
N ALA A 61 15.23 9.88 -1.78
CA ALA A 61 13.99 10.14 -1.07
C ALA A 61 13.69 9.08 0.01
N LEU A 62 14.19 7.86 -0.18
CA LEU A 62 14.07 6.70 0.71
C LEU A 62 15.35 6.44 1.49
N ARG A 63 16.26 7.42 1.59
CA ARG A 63 17.55 7.29 2.30
C ARG A 63 17.43 6.61 3.66
N ASP A 64 16.44 7.03 4.44
CA ASP A 64 16.24 6.61 5.84
C ASP A 64 15.59 5.23 5.98
N TRP A 65 15.21 4.57 4.88
CA TRP A 65 14.75 3.19 4.88
C TRP A 65 15.96 2.27 4.97
N LYS A 66 16.37 1.94 6.19
CA LYS A 66 17.59 1.16 6.45
C LYS A 66 17.39 0.17 7.59
N ALA A 67 18.11 -0.94 7.49
CA ALA A 67 18.17 -1.97 8.53
C ALA A 67 19.14 -1.53 9.65
N ASP A 68 18.73 -0.53 10.42
CA ASP A 68 19.50 -0.04 11.58
C ASP A 68 19.31 -0.97 12.79
N GLY A 69 20.00 -2.11 12.79
CA GLY A 69 20.00 -3.06 13.90
C GLY A 69 19.06 -4.26 13.72
N PRO A 70 18.91 -5.10 14.77
CA PRO A 70 18.20 -6.38 14.68
C PRO A 70 16.69 -6.22 14.46
N CYS A 71 16.11 -5.08 14.88
CA CYS A 71 14.69 -4.76 14.72
C CYS A 71 14.54 -3.37 14.05
N PRO A 72 14.60 -3.28 12.71
CA PRO A 72 14.39 -2.00 12.04
C PRO A 72 12.97 -1.49 12.33
N CYS A 73 12.81 -0.17 12.48
CA CYS A 73 11.53 0.44 12.87
C CYS A 73 11.00 1.32 11.73
N PRO A 74 10.15 0.78 10.83
CA PRO A 74 9.70 1.51 9.65
C PRO A 74 8.87 2.75 9.95
N CYS A 75 8.27 2.85 11.14
CA CYS A 75 7.45 3.99 11.53
C CYS A 75 8.23 5.30 11.68
N ASN A 76 9.57 5.24 11.74
CA ASN A 76 10.44 6.41 11.72
C ASN A 76 10.92 6.77 10.31
N TRP A 77 10.61 5.93 9.31
CA TRP A 77 11.06 6.16 7.95
C TRP A 77 10.20 7.22 7.27
N LYS A 78 10.85 8.09 6.49
CA LYS A 78 10.14 9.06 5.65
C LYS A 78 9.13 8.33 4.77
N ALA A 79 7.97 8.96 4.56
CA ALA A 79 6.87 8.42 3.76
C ALA A 79 6.18 7.15 4.33
N VAL A 80 6.52 6.71 5.54
CA VAL A 80 5.83 5.61 6.23
C VAL A 80 5.03 6.17 7.41
N ALA A 81 3.73 5.90 7.45
CA ALA A 81 2.91 6.20 8.62
C ALA A 81 2.38 4.92 9.25
N CYS A 82 2.43 4.87 10.57
CA CYS A 82 1.94 3.73 11.36
C CYS A 82 0.74 4.13 12.21
N PHE A 83 -0.11 3.15 12.52
CA PHE A 83 -1.12 3.26 13.57
C PHE A 83 -0.77 2.30 14.71
N TYR A 84 -1.32 2.56 15.89
CA TYR A 84 -1.18 1.70 17.04
C TYR A 84 -2.49 0.97 17.33
N ILE A 85 -2.39 -0.25 17.82
CA ILE A 85 -3.51 -1.00 18.41
C ILE A 85 -3.28 -1.04 19.92
N THR A 86 -4.33 -0.77 20.69
CA THR A 86 -4.33 -0.96 22.15
C THR A 86 -5.08 -2.25 22.49
N TYR A 87 -4.50 -3.09 23.33
CA TYR A 87 -5.22 -4.19 23.96
C TYR A 87 -5.82 -3.73 25.30
N ASP A 88 -7.06 -4.13 25.55
CA ASP A 88 -7.76 -3.83 26.80
C ASP A 88 -7.09 -4.59 27.96
N GLY A 89 -6.82 -3.92 29.08
CA GLY A 89 -6.12 -4.52 30.24
C GLY A 89 -4.69 -4.06 30.50
N GLY A 90 -4.16 -3.08 29.77
CA GLY A 90 -2.99 -2.30 30.20
C GLY A 90 -1.64 -2.81 29.69
N PHE A 91 -1.30 -2.39 28.47
CA PHE A 91 0.03 -2.36 27.85
C PHE A 91 0.44 -3.54 26.97
N VAL A 92 0.04 -3.46 25.70
CA VAL A 92 0.94 -3.64 24.55
C VAL A 92 0.53 -2.65 23.46
N LEU A 93 1.43 -1.72 23.07
CA LEU A 93 1.28 -0.84 21.91
C LEU A 93 2.11 -1.44 20.77
N HIS A 94 1.44 -2.07 19.80
CA HIS A 94 2.09 -2.49 18.56
C HIS A 94 1.80 -1.46 17.47
N PHE A 95 2.85 -0.98 16.83
CA PHE A 95 2.75 -0.08 15.68
C PHE A 95 2.76 -0.92 14.41
N HIS A 96 1.76 -0.73 13.56
CA HIS A 96 1.68 -1.38 12.27
C HIS A 96 1.75 -0.33 11.16
N VAL A 97 2.50 -0.62 10.11
CA VAL A 97 2.55 0.21 8.90
C VAL A 97 1.15 0.29 8.29
N ALA A 98 0.58 1.49 8.25
CA ALA A 98 -0.75 1.72 7.69
C ALA A 98 -0.72 2.50 6.38
N GLN A 99 0.29 3.33 6.15
CA GLN A 99 0.27 4.23 4.99
C GLN A 99 1.66 4.36 4.38
N LEU A 100 1.70 4.35 3.05
CA LEU A 100 2.87 4.69 2.25
C LEU A 100 2.58 5.94 1.41
N HIS A 101 3.35 7.00 1.63
CA HIS A 101 3.22 8.32 1.01
C HIS A 101 4.38 8.59 0.06
N LEU A 102 4.44 7.82 -1.04
CA LEU A 102 5.57 7.78 -1.97
C LEU A 102 5.34 8.65 -3.22
N ALA A 103 4.35 9.54 -3.19
CA ALA A 103 3.96 10.37 -4.33
C ALA A 103 5.05 11.39 -4.72
N SER A 104 5.26 11.57 -6.03
CA SER A 104 6.13 12.61 -6.61
C SER A 104 7.56 12.63 -6.07
N LEU A 105 8.11 11.45 -5.77
CA LEU A 105 9.49 11.30 -5.28
C LEU A 105 10.51 11.09 -6.41
N GLY A 106 10.05 10.96 -7.66
CA GLY A 106 10.90 10.69 -8.82
C GLY A 106 11.41 9.25 -8.86
N LEU A 107 10.69 8.33 -8.19
CA LEU A 107 11.03 6.92 -8.13
C LEU A 107 10.82 6.26 -9.49
N SER A 108 11.69 5.33 -9.87
CA SER A 108 11.51 4.47 -11.05
C SER A 108 11.81 3.01 -10.70
N GLY A 109 11.71 2.10 -11.67
CA GLY A 109 11.88 0.66 -11.43
C GLY A 109 10.55 -0.08 -11.43
N THR A 110 10.41 -1.12 -10.61
CA THR A 110 9.20 -1.97 -10.56
C THR A 110 8.69 -2.16 -9.13
N LEU A 111 7.41 -2.51 -8.99
CA LEU A 111 6.82 -2.74 -7.68
C LEU A 111 7.04 -4.19 -7.23
N SER A 112 7.76 -4.37 -6.11
CA SER A 112 8.01 -5.69 -5.54
C SER A 112 6.72 -6.40 -5.12
N PRO A 113 6.53 -7.70 -5.44
CA PRO A 113 5.42 -8.49 -4.92
C PRO A 113 5.37 -8.57 -3.39
N ARG A 114 6.50 -8.28 -2.69
CA ARG A 114 6.53 -8.26 -1.22
C ARG A 114 5.65 -7.16 -0.61
N ILE A 115 5.16 -6.20 -1.40
CA ILE A 115 4.15 -5.26 -0.92
C ILE A 115 2.94 -5.97 -0.31
N GLY A 116 2.58 -7.16 -0.81
CA GLY A 116 1.48 -7.97 -0.28
C GLY A 116 1.67 -8.47 1.16
N ASN A 117 2.89 -8.41 1.71
CA ASN A 117 3.17 -8.76 3.11
C ASN A 117 2.72 -7.67 4.09
N LEU A 118 2.48 -6.44 3.61
CA LEU A 118 2.09 -5.29 4.44
C LEU A 118 0.56 -5.26 4.63
N THR A 119 -0.02 -6.35 5.14
CA THR A 119 -1.48 -6.61 5.15
C THR A 119 -2.30 -5.61 5.97
N THR A 120 -1.65 -4.81 6.81
CA THR A 120 -2.24 -3.74 7.62
C THR A 120 -2.31 -2.38 6.90
N LEU A 121 -1.77 -2.28 5.67
CA LEU A 121 -1.87 -1.08 4.84
C LEU A 121 -3.31 -0.69 4.57
N GLN A 122 -3.57 0.60 4.75
CA GLN A 122 -4.84 1.28 4.51
C GLN A 122 -4.72 2.26 3.34
N MET A 123 -3.54 2.84 3.11
CA MET A 123 -3.31 3.81 2.04
C MET A 123 -1.97 3.56 1.36
N VAL A 124 -1.98 3.52 0.03
CA VAL A 124 -0.76 3.47 -0.79
C VAL A 124 -0.86 4.55 -1.86
N HIS A 125 -0.01 5.56 -1.75
CA HIS A 125 0.09 6.68 -2.69
C HIS A 125 1.45 6.60 -3.40
N LEU A 126 1.43 6.26 -4.69
CA LEU A 126 2.59 6.11 -5.57
C LEU A 126 2.53 7.07 -6.77
N GLN A 127 1.57 7.99 -6.78
CA GLN A 127 1.28 8.79 -7.96
C GLN A 127 2.39 9.78 -8.34
N GLY A 128 2.53 10.04 -9.63
CA GLY A 128 3.50 11.03 -10.15
C GLY A 128 4.95 10.57 -10.03
N ASN A 129 5.19 9.27 -10.21
CA ASN A 129 6.53 8.69 -10.30
C ASN A 129 6.74 8.09 -11.71
N ASN A 130 7.86 7.41 -11.93
CA ASN A 130 8.16 6.70 -13.16
C ASN A 130 8.27 5.18 -12.93
N ILE A 131 7.40 4.64 -12.07
CA ILE A 131 7.33 3.20 -11.79
C ILE A 131 6.74 2.50 -13.01
N SER A 132 7.31 1.35 -13.37
CA SER A 132 6.99 0.61 -14.58
C SER A 132 6.78 -0.88 -14.29
N GLY A 133 6.40 -1.63 -15.32
CA GLY A 133 6.08 -3.05 -15.17
C GLY A 133 4.64 -3.29 -14.71
N PRO A 134 4.27 -4.56 -14.48
CA PRO A 134 2.92 -4.92 -14.11
C PRO A 134 2.60 -4.59 -12.65
N ILE A 135 1.31 -4.39 -12.38
CA ILE A 135 0.79 -4.36 -11.00
C ILE A 135 0.88 -5.80 -10.45
N PRO A 136 1.62 -6.05 -9.35
CA PRO A 136 1.76 -7.40 -8.81
C PRO A 136 0.45 -7.90 -8.20
N ASP A 137 0.09 -9.15 -8.49
CA ASP A 137 -1.13 -9.81 -7.97
C ASP A 137 -1.23 -9.78 -6.44
N SER A 138 -0.08 -9.74 -5.76
CA SER A 138 0.00 -9.73 -4.30
C SER A 138 -0.58 -8.48 -3.64
N ILE A 139 -0.84 -7.39 -4.40
CA ILE A 139 -1.61 -6.25 -3.88
C ILE A 139 -2.99 -6.69 -3.39
N GLY A 140 -3.58 -7.74 -3.99
CA GLY A 140 -4.85 -8.32 -3.53
C GLY A 140 -4.83 -8.88 -2.10
N SER A 141 -3.66 -9.04 -1.49
CA SER A 141 -3.51 -9.46 -0.07
C SER A 141 -3.74 -8.31 0.93
N LEU A 142 -3.77 -7.06 0.48
CA LEU A 142 -3.90 -5.87 1.32
C LEU A 142 -5.34 -5.61 1.76
N ARG A 143 -5.97 -6.55 2.46
CA ARG A 143 -7.42 -6.53 2.77
C ARG A 143 -7.90 -5.31 3.57
N MET A 144 -7.00 -4.57 4.19
CA MET A 144 -7.28 -3.34 4.93
C MET A 144 -7.23 -2.07 4.06
N LEU A 145 -6.81 -2.19 2.80
CA LEU A 145 -6.57 -1.07 1.90
C LEU A 145 -7.88 -0.34 1.57
N ARG A 146 -7.84 0.98 1.72
CA ARG A 146 -8.94 1.92 1.44
C ARG A 146 -8.64 2.82 0.27
N GLU A 147 -7.36 3.15 0.08
CA GLU A 147 -6.90 4.01 -1.01
C GLU A 147 -5.67 3.41 -1.69
N LEU A 148 -5.76 3.32 -3.01
CA LEU A 148 -4.66 2.92 -3.88
C LEU A 148 -4.57 3.91 -5.04
N ASP A 149 -3.57 4.77 -4.99
CA ASP A 149 -3.28 5.75 -6.03
C ASP A 149 -1.95 5.41 -6.70
N MET A 150 -2.02 4.86 -7.91
CA MET A 150 -0.87 4.56 -8.75
C MET A 150 -0.92 5.36 -10.06
N SER A 151 -1.68 6.46 -10.06
CA SER A 151 -1.86 7.31 -11.24
C SER A 151 -0.56 8.01 -11.65
N ASN A 152 -0.45 8.43 -12.91
CA ASN A 152 0.73 9.15 -13.41
C ASN A 152 2.04 8.35 -13.17
N ASN A 153 2.10 7.15 -13.74
CA ASN A 153 3.28 6.28 -13.75
C ASN A 153 3.41 5.64 -15.14
N SER A 154 4.34 4.70 -15.28
CA SER A 154 4.60 3.93 -16.51
C SER A 154 4.20 2.45 -16.37
N LEU A 155 3.22 2.14 -15.52
CA LEU A 155 2.75 0.77 -15.28
C LEU A 155 2.12 0.17 -16.54
N ASN A 156 2.28 -1.13 -16.75
CA ASN A 156 1.81 -1.82 -17.95
C ASN A 156 1.15 -3.18 -17.64
N GLY A 157 0.68 -3.87 -18.67
CA GLY A 157 -0.03 -5.14 -18.52
C GLY A 157 -1.46 -4.95 -18.00
N SER A 158 -2.08 -6.05 -17.57
CA SER A 158 -3.47 -6.08 -17.12
C SER A 158 -3.66 -5.69 -15.66
N ILE A 159 -4.84 -5.15 -15.36
CA ILE A 159 -5.28 -4.97 -13.98
C ILE A 159 -5.50 -6.36 -13.36
N PRO A 160 -4.82 -6.70 -12.25
CA PRO A 160 -4.94 -8.03 -11.67
C PRO A 160 -6.31 -8.22 -11.01
N SER A 161 -6.94 -9.36 -11.27
CA SER A 161 -8.27 -9.69 -10.72
C SER A 161 -8.27 -9.81 -9.19
N SER A 162 -7.10 -10.01 -8.59
CA SER A 162 -6.88 -10.04 -7.15
C SER A 162 -7.23 -8.72 -6.46
N LEU A 163 -7.26 -7.58 -7.18
CA LEU A 163 -7.74 -6.31 -6.61
C LEU A 163 -9.20 -6.40 -6.14
N GLY A 164 -10.00 -7.30 -6.70
CA GLY A 164 -11.37 -7.57 -6.23
C GLY A 164 -11.46 -8.12 -4.80
N ASN A 165 -10.33 -8.59 -4.22
CA ASN A 165 -10.25 -9.01 -2.82
C ASN A 165 -10.22 -7.83 -1.84
N LEU A 166 -9.99 -6.61 -2.32
CA LEU A 166 -9.84 -5.41 -1.51
C LEU A 166 -11.22 -4.83 -1.13
N LYS A 167 -11.96 -5.56 -0.30
CA LYS A 167 -13.36 -5.23 0.07
C LYS A 167 -13.54 -3.91 0.83
N ARG A 168 -12.46 -3.27 1.26
CA ARG A 168 -12.46 -1.96 1.95
C ARG A 168 -11.99 -0.83 1.06
N LEU A 169 -11.69 -1.10 -0.21
CA LEU A 169 -11.14 -0.12 -1.14
C LEU A 169 -12.24 0.84 -1.59
N HIS A 170 -12.04 2.13 -1.33
CA HIS A 170 -12.96 3.18 -1.77
C HIS A 170 -12.42 3.92 -2.99
N TYR A 171 -11.09 4.09 -3.07
CA TYR A 171 -10.43 4.84 -4.12
C TYR A 171 -9.37 4.01 -4.81
N LEU A 172 -9.57 3.77 -6.11
CA LEU A 172 -8.60 3.15 -7.01
C LEU A 172 -8.29 4.11 -8.16
N LYS A 173 -7.07 4.64 -8.21
CA LYS A 173 -6.64 5.51 -9.30
C LYS A 173 -5.51 4.87 -10.07
N LEU A 174 -5.77 4.58 -11.34
CA LEU A 174 -4.83 3.95 -12.27
C LEU A 174 -4.62 4.79 -13.53
N ASN A 175 -5.23 5.98 -13.59
CA ASN A 175 -5.16 6.90 -14.72
C ASN A 175 -3.72 7.30 -15.07
N ASN A 176 -3.46 7.62 -16.33
CA ASN A 176 -2.14 8.03 -16.84
C ASN A 176 -1.06 6.96 -16.56
N ASN A 177 -1.28 5.77 -17.12
CA ASN A 177 -0.37 4.63 -17.17
C ASN A 177 -0.50 3.94 -18.55
N SER A 178 0.30 2.92 -18.81
CA SER A 178 0.28 2.10 -20.04
C SER A 178 -0.42 0.73 -19.84
N LEU A 179 -1.42 0.69 -18.96
CA LEU A 179 -2.19 -0.52 -18.66
C LEU A 179 -3.07 -0.93 -19.85
N SER A 180 -3.27 -2.23 -20.04
CA SER A 180 -4.02 -2.80 -21.17
C SER A 180 -4.84 -4.03 -20.75
N GLY A 181 -5.74 -4.50 -21.61
CA GLY A 181 -6.60 -5.67 -21.32
C GLY A 181 -7.98 -5.28 -20.78
N VAL A 182 -8.50 -6.07 -19.84
CA VAL A 182 -9.90 -6.00 -19.40
C VAL A 182 -9.99 -5.51 -17.96
N ILE A 183 -11.00 -4.69 -17.63
CA ILE A 183 -11.31 -4.37 -16.23
C ILE A 183 -11.92 -5.63 -15.58
N PRO A 184 -11.30 -6.22 -14.54
CA PRO A 184 -11.80 -7.45 -13.95
C PRO A 184 -13.18 -7.27 -13.28
N ASP A 185 -14.13 -8.15 -13.58
CA ASP A 185 -15.47 -8.20 -12.96
C ASP A 185 -15.41 -8.20 -11.43
N SER A 186 -14.34 -8.76 -10.87
CA SER A 186 -14.10 -8.82 -9.42
C SER A 186 -14.05 -7.43 -8.78
N LEU A 187 -13.70 -6.36 -9.51
CA LEU A 187 -13.77 -4.98 -9.02
C LEU A 187 -15.21 -4.49 -8.81
N GLY A 188 -16.18 -5.00 -9.57
CA GLY A 188 -17.60 -4.70 -9.38
C GLY A 188 -18.21 -5.33 -8.13
N THR A 189 -17.45 -6.14 -7.40
CA THR A 189 -17.86 -6.75 -6.12
C THR A 189 -17.34 -5.96 -4.90
N ILE A 190 -16.78 -4.77 -5.12
CA ILE A 190 -16.34 -3.86 -4.05
C ILE A 190 -17.42 -2.79 -3.89
N ASP A 191 -18.02 -2.74 -2.71
CA ASP A 191 -19.06 -1.78 -2.37
C ASP A 191 -18.45 -0.36 -2.34
N TYR A 192 -19.06 0.57 -3.09
CA TYR A 192 -18.64 1.99 -3.17
C TYR A 192 -17.22 2.22 -3.71
N LEU A 193 -16.83 1.48 -4.74
CA LEU A 193 -15.56 1.70 -5.43
C LEU A 193 -15.63 2.86 -6.44
N LYS A 194 -14.73 3.82 -6.29
CA LYS A 194 -14.46 4.87 -7.26
C LYS A 194 -13.19 4.55 -8.03
N ILE A 195 -13.32 4.41 -9.35
CA ILE A 195 -12.21 4.09 -10.27
C ILE A 195 -11.95 5.29 -11.18
N LEU A 196 -10.70 5.71 -11.25
CA LEU A 196 -10.19 6.55 -12.34
C LEU A 196 -9.47 5.62 -13.34
N PRO A 197 -10.11 5.23 -14.45
CA PRO A 197 -9.53 4.30 -15.40
C PRO A 197 -8.27 4.91 -16.06
N PRO A 198 -7.29 4.08 -16.46
CA PRO A 198 -6.29 4.48 -17.43
C PRO A 198 -7.01 4.96 -18.69
N ASN A 199 -6.82 6.24 -19.00
CA ASN A 199 -7.06 6.95 -20.26
C ASN A 199 -8.35 7.78 -20.36
N SER A 200 -8.21 9.08 -20.05
CA SER A 200 -8.77 10.17 -20.84
C SER A 200 -7.60 11.07 -21.27
N ASN A 201 -6.76 10.59 -22.21
CA ASN A 201 -5.73 11.44 -22.80
C ASN A 201 -6.40 12.46 -23.73
N SER A 202 -5.95 13.71 -23.68
CA SER A 202 -6.43 14.82 -24.52
C SER A 202 -6.10 14.69 -26.02
N ASP A 203 -5.50 13.58 -26.45
CA ASP A 203 -5.07 13.31 -27.83
C ASP A 203 -5.97 12.30 -28.58
N GLY A 204 -7.00 11.76 -27.93
CA GLY A 204 -7.93 10.81 -28.54
C GLY A 204 -7.36 9.41 -28.79
N SER A 205 -6.19 9.06 -28.24
CA SER A 205 -5.64 7.71 -28.34
C SER A 205 -6.15 6.79 -27.22
N THR A 206 -6.86 5.72 -27.58
CA THR A 206 -7.43 4.76 -26.64
C THR A 206 -6.49 3.56 -26.46
N SER A 207 -5.72 3.52 -25.36
CA SER A 207 -5.18 2.24 -24.86
C SER A 207 -6.31 1.47 -24.17
N ALA A 208 -7.35 1.11 -24.92
CA ALA A 208 -8.67 0.80 -24.37
C ALA A 208 -8.62 -0.41 -23.41
N LEU A 209 -8.81 -0.16 -22.12
CA LEU A 209 -9.34 -1.20 -21.25
C LEU A 209 -10.79 -1.44 -21.65
N THR A 210 -11.12 -2.69 -22.01
CA THR A 210 -12.51 -3.06 -22.27
C THR A 210 -13.21 -3.43 -20.95
N PRO A 211 -14.39 -2.87 -20.64
CA PRO A 211 -15.19 -3.38 -19.54
C PRO A 211 -15.59 -4.82 -19.83
N ALA A 212 -15.35 -5.74 -18.90
CA ALA A 212 -16.01 -7.04 -18.92
C ALA A 212 -17.07 -7.12 -17.83
N GLY A 213 -18.12 -7.89 -18.14
CA GLY A 213 -18.97 -8.49 -17.15
C GLY A 213 -20.13 -7.66 -16.60
N LYS A 214 -20.98 -8.38 -15.87
CA LYS A 214 -22.21 -7.91 -15.23
C LYS A 214 -21.86 -7.50 -13.80
N LEU A 215 -21.42 -6.26 -13.62
CA LEU A 215 -21.06 -5.74 -12.28
C LEU A 215 -22.33 -5.65 -11.41
N THR A 216 -22.28 -6.19 -10.20
CA THR A 216 -23.43 -6.21 -9.26
C THR A 216 -23.52 -4.95 -8.39
N SER A 217 -22.46 -4.15 -8.35
CA SER A 217 -22.36 -2.91 -7.55
C SER A 217 -22.10 -1.70 -8.43
N THR A 218 -22.48 -0.50 -7.97
CA THR A 218 -22.24 0.74 -8.73
C THR A 218 -20.76 1.09 -8.69
N VAL A 219 -20.10 1.05 -9.85
CA VAL A 219 -18.71 1.50 -10.03
C VAL A 219 -18.75 2.89 -10.64
N TYR A 220 -18.12 3.86 -9.97
CA TYR A 220 -18.00 5.22 -10.48
C TYR A 220 -16.73 5.33 -11.29
N LEU A 221 -16.85 5.43 -12.61
CA LEU A 221 -15.74 5.72 -13.51
C LEU A 221 -15.67 7.24 -13.67
N ALA A 222 -14.56 7.84 -13.23
CA ALA A 222 -14.35 9.27 -13.39
C ALA A 222 -13.54 9.54 -14.66
N CYS A 223 -14.04 10.40 -15.55
CA CYS A 223 -13.30 10.83 -16.75
C CYS A 223 -12.34 11.99 -16.44
N ASP A 224 -12.57 12.76 -15.37
CA ASP A 224 -11.64 13.75 -14.80
C ASP A 224 -11.87 13.94 -13.27
N LEU A 225 -11.17 14.90 -12.64
CA LEU A 225 -11.29 15.21 -11.19
C LEU A 225 -12.68 15.75 -10.78
N SER A 226 -13.50 16.17 -11.75
CA SER A 226 -14.76 16.89 -11.57
C SER A 226 -16.01 16.18 -12.11
N THR A 227 -15.85 15.15 -12.94
CA THR A 227 -16.94 14.41 -13.59
C THR A 227 -16.91 12.93 -13.21
N PHE A 228 -18.05 12.45 -12.70
CA PHE A 228 -18.25 11.05 -12.32
C PHE A 228 -19.37 10.47 -13.17
N VAL A 229 -19.10 9.40 -13.90
CA VAL A 229 -20.13 8.61 -14.55
C VAL A 229 -20.41 7.39 -13.68
N SER A 230 -21.64 7.27 -13.19
CA SER A 230 -22.12 6.06 -12.54
C SER A 230 -22.43 5.03 -13.61
N VAL A 231 -21.56 4.03 -13.79
CA VAL A 231 -21.85 2.95 -14.73
C VAL A 231 -22.46 1.77 -13.97
N ARG A 232 -23.74 1.52 -14.22
CA ARG A 232 -24.39 0.24 -13.89
C ARG A 232 -24.26 -0.65 -15.12
N PHE A 233 -23.31 -1.57 -15.11
CA PHE A 233 -23.09 -2.50 -16.23
C PHE A 233 -24.16 -3.60 -16.23
N THR A 234 -25.40 -3.26 -16.62
CA THR A 234 -26.46 -4.25 -16.86
C THR A 234 -26.60 -4.68 -18.31
N GLU A 235 -25.96 -3.99 -19.26
CA GLU A 235 -25.81 -4.43 -20.65
C GLU A 235 -24.41 -4.08 -21.13
N ILE A 236 -23.91 -4.81 -22.13
CA ILE A 236 -22.58 -4.65 -22.75
C ILE A 236 -22.41 -3.16 -23.09
N ALA A 237 -21.74 -2.42 -22.20
CA ALA A 237 -21.49 -1.02 -22.43
C ALA A 237 -20.38 -0.93 -23.47
N PRO A 238 -20.53 -0.12 -24.54
CA PRO A 238 -19.38 0.27 -25.33
C PRO A 238 -18.35 0.88 -24.38
N ALA A 239 -17.05 0.77 -24.74
CA ALA A 239 -15.95 1.37 -24.00
C ALA A 239 -16.38 2.75 -23.47
N ALA A 240 -16.15 3.03 -22.18
CA ALA A 240 -16.56 4.29 -21.56
C ALA A 240 -16.05 5.45 -22.42
N ASP A 241 -16.95 6.06 -23.20
CA ASP A 241 -16.61 7.10 -24.15
C ASP A 241 -16.64 8.43 -23.41
N CYS A 242 -15.47 8.88 -22.96
CA CYS A 242 -15.33 10.17 -22.29
C CYS A 242 -15.50 11.38 -23.23
N THR A 243 -15.98 11.20 -24.49
CA THR A 243 -16.24 12.31 -25.42
C THR A 243 -17.64 12.91 -25.29
N THR A 244 -18.59 12.22 -24.67
CA THR A 244 -19.92 12.79 -24.42
C THR A 244 -19.89 13.55 -23.10
N LYS A 245 -19.69 14.87 -23.18
CA LYS A 245 -20.13 15.78 -22.11
C LYS A 245 -21.65 15.64 -22.01
N ASP A 246 -22.14 15.04 -20.94
CA ASP A 246 -23.55 15.23 -20.58
C ASP A 246 -23.74 16.72 -20.28
N GLY A 247 -24.57 17.35 -21.12
CA GLY A 247 -24.98 18.75 -20.99
C GLY A 247 -26.02 18.96 -19.90
#